data_AF-A2DDL2-F1
#
_entry.id   AF-A2DDL2-F1
#
_cell.length_a   1.000
_cell.length_b   1.000
_cell.length_c   1.000
_cell.angle_alpha   90.00
_cell.angle_beta   90.00
_cell.angle_gamma   90.00
#
_symmetry.space_group_name_H-M   'P 1'
#
loop_
_entity.id
_entity.type
_entity.pdbx_description
1 polymer ?
#
loop_
_entity_poly.entity_id
_entity_poly.type
_entity_poly.pdbx_seq_one_letter_code
_entity_poly.pdbx_strand_id
1 'polypeptide(L)'
;MNLNYEYITAHISDYIQNENFFDTFDIQDIKKIMNYSRMTADQYVTLLKQSSSALKAKELYMCTRKSNVTVQNFEEIVSILKCIKKYMKFNTFDGIIDILSQKEKEISDSTQEIKQLQDKLKAFQNQSQNSAKETTINQTNENNNQSRGIITQIAELKQSNDFEIVYKFLDELSEKGNHEMMSKSCKEGLWEKLTPKKSI
;
A
#
# COMPACT_ATOMS: atom_id res chain seq x y z
N MET A 1 34.36 36.00 -32.60
CA MET A 1 33.11 35.39 -33.10
C MET A 1 32.05 35.63 -32.04
N ASN A 2 30.84 36.08 -32.40
CA ASN A 2 29.79 36.31 -31.40
C ASN A 2 29.03 34.98 -31.23
N LEU A 3 29.25 34.28 -30.11
CA LEU A 3 28.57 33.00 -29.84
C LEU A 3 27.10 33.24 -29.52
N ASN A 4 26.22 32.43 -30.12
CA ASN A 4 24.81 32.40 -29.76
C ASN A 4 24.62 31.50 -28.54
N TYR A 5 24.74 32.08 -27.34
CA TYR A 5 24.64 31.32 -26.09
C TYR A 5 23.26 30.70 -25.87
N GLU A 6 22.18 31.28 -26.40
CA GLU A 6 20.84 30.71 -26.29
C GLU A 6 20.75 29.40 -27.08
N TYR A 7 21.24 29.40 -28.32
CA TYR A 7 21.33 28.20 -29.15
C TYR A 7 22.24 27.15 -28.50
N ILE A 8 23.45 27.53 -28.08
CA ILE A 8 24.41 26.59 -27.46
C ILE A 8 23.79 25.95 -26.22
N THR A 9 23.07 26.72 -25.40
CA THR A 9 22.45 26.22 -24.18
C THR A 9 21.29 25.27 -24.48
N ALA A 10 20.47 25.56 -25.50
CA ALA A 10 19.41 24.66 -25.95
C ALA A 10 19.94 23.32 -26.48
N HIS A 11 21.17 23.33 -27.01
CA HIS A 11 21.86 22.17 -27.58
C HIS A 11 23.01 21.65 -26.70
N ILE A 12 23.04 22.01 -25.41
CA ILE A 12 24.16 21.66 -24.52
C ILE A 12 24.38 20.14 -24.41
N SER A 13 23.29 19.37 -24.53
CA SER A 13 23.31 17.90 -24.55
C SER A 13 24.25 17.36 -25.63
N ASP A 14 24.26 17.96 -26.81
CA ASP A 14 25.03 17.47 -27.96
C ASP A 14 26.53 17.59 -27.67
N TYR A 15 26.96 18.69 -27.07
CA TYR A 15 28.36 18.91 -26.68
C TYR A 15 28.82 17.99 -25.55
N ILE A 16 27.92 17.70 -24.60
CA ILE A 16 28.20 16.77 -23.50
C ILE A 16 28.28 15.34 -24.04
N GLN A 17 27.34 14.90 -24.88
CA GLN A 17 27.34 13.55 -25.43
C GLN A 17 28.54 13.28 -26.34
N ASN A 18 29.00 14.30 -27.07
CA ASN A 18 30.19 14.21 -27.91
C ASN A 18 31.51 14.39 -27.14
N GLU A 19 31.45 14.53 -25.81
CA GLU A 19 32.59 14.73 -24.90
C GLU A 19 33.53 15.90 -25.26
N ASN A 20 33.06 16.87 -26.05
CA ASN A 20 33.90 17.92 -26.62
C ASN A 20 33.61 19.30 -26.02
N PHE A 21 32.75 19.40 -24.99
CA PHE A 21 32.33 20.69 -24.42
C PHE A 21 33.52 21.55 -23.96
N PHE A 22 34.47 20.95 -23.22
CA PHE A 22 35.64 21.69 -22.71
C PHE A 22 36.72 21.94 -23.77
N ASP A 23 36.71 21.20 -24.87
CA ASP A 23 37.62 21.42 -26.01
C ASP A 23 37.07 22.49 -26.97
N THR A 24 35.75 22.66 -27.00
CA THR A 24 35.05 23.57 -27.92
C THR A 24 35.00 24.99 -27.38
N PHE A 25 34.76 25.16 -26.07
CA PHE A 25 34.49 26.46 -25.47
C PHE A 25 35.62 26.90 -24.55
N ASP A 26 35.99 28.17 -24.64
CA ASP A 26 36.93 28.76 -23.69
C ASP A 26 36.29 28.94 -22.29
N ILE A 27 37.11 29.25 -21.29
CA ILE A 27 36.65 29.34 -19.90
C ILE A 27 35.62 30.47 -19.66
N GLN A 28 35.62 31.53 -20.48
CA GLN A 28 34.67 32.64 -20.35
C GLN A 28 33.34 32.28 -21.00
N ASP A 29 33.38 31.57 -22.12
CA ASP A 29 32.21 31.04 -22.79
C ASP A 29 31.53 29.97 -21.94
N ILE A 30 32.29 29.03 -21.37
CA ILE A 30 31.76 28.03 -20.42
C ILE A 30 31.01 28.73 -19.29
N LYS A 31 31.59 29.76 -18.66
CA LYS A 31 30.92 30.48 -17.56
C LYS A 31 29.57 31.07 -17.97
N LYS A 32 29.49 31.61 -19.19
CA LYS A 32 28.24 32.19 -19.71
C LYS A 32 27.23 31.10 -20.04
N ILE A 33 27.65 30.04 -20.73
CA ILE A 33 26.80 28.88 -21.05
C ILE A 33 26.23 28.28 -19.76
N MET A 34 27.08 28.02 -18.77
CA MET A 34 26.65 27.43 -17.50
C MET A 34 25.63 28.32 -16.77
N ASN A 35 25.75 29.65 -16.86
CA ASN A 35 24.81 30.59 -16.23
C ASN A 35 23.38 30.55 -16.82
N TYR A 36 23.24 30.17 -18.09
CA TYR A 36 21.93 30.03 -18.74
C TYR A 36 21.46 28.57 -18.77
N SER A 37 22.37 27.62 -18.56
CA SER A 37 22.08 26.19 -18.62
C SER A 37 21.12 25.73 -17.53
N ARG A 38 20.15 24.92 -17.95
CA ARG A 38 19.35 24.08 -17.09
C ARG A 38 19.58 22.63 -17.50
N MET A 39 20.20 21.87 -16.63
CA MET A 39 20.65 20.51 -16.90
C MET A 39 19.91 19.51 -16.04
N THR A 40 19.82 18.26 -16.49
CA THR A 40 19.49 17.14 -15.58
C THR A 40 20.68 16.81 -14.69
N ALA A 41 20.44 16.07 -13.61
CA ALA A 41 21.51 15.56 -12.75
C ALA A 41 22.55 14.75 -13.54
N ASP A 42 22.10 13.87 -14.43
CA ASP A 42 22.97 13.02 -15.26
C ASP A 42 23.86 13.82 -16.22
N GLN A 43 23.27 14.82 -16.90
CA GLN A 43 24.04 15.72 -17.77
C GLN A 43 25.11 16.48 -16.98
N TYR A 44 24.76 16.98 -15.79
CA TYR A 44 25.70 17.72 -14.96
C TYR A 44 26.84 16.82 -14.46
N VAL A 45 26.51 15.61 -13.99
CA VAL A 45 27.49 14.62 -13.55
C VAL A 45 28.44 14.22 -14.70
N THR A 46 27.89 14.00 -15.89
CA THR A 46 28.67 13.66 -17.09
C THR A 46 29.61 14.79 -17.50
N LEU A 47 29.11 16.03 -17.54
CA LEU A 47 29.92 17.22 -17.80
C LEU A 47 31.08 17.33 -16.80
N LEU A 48 30.82 17.22 -15.49
CA LEU A 48 31.87 17.31 -14.47
C LEU A 48 32.92 16.19 -14.61
N LYS A 49 32.51 14.98 -15.00
CA LYS A 49 33.43 13.87 -15.26
C LYS A 49 34.37 14.16 -16.43
N GLN A 50 33.84 14.71 -17.52
CA GLN A 50 34.62 15.10 -18.71
C GLN A 50 35.63 16.21 -18.42
N SER A 51 35.33 17.10 -17.48
CA SER A 51 36.24 18.20 -17.12
C SER A 51 37.58 17.74 -16.53
N SER A 52 37.69 16.49 -16.09
CA SER A 52 38.87 15.98 -15.37
C SER A 52 40.16 15.97 -16.19
N SER A 53 40.06 15.88 -17.53
CA SER A 53 41.19 15.99 -18.45
C SER A 53 41.51 17.43 -18.84
N ALA A 54 40.54 18.34 -18.75
CA ALA A 54 40.62 19.69 -19.30
C ALA A 54 40.88 20.80 -18.26
N LEU A 55 40.38 20.65 -17.02
CA LEU A 55 40.36 21.72 -16.03
C LEU A 55 40.84 21.27 -14.65
N LYS A 56 41.49 22.17 -13.91
CA LYS A 56 41.76 21.96 -12.48
C LYS A 56 40.49 22.19 -11.66
N ALA A 57 40.41 21.56 -10.49
CA ALA A 57 39.25 21.64 -9.58
C ALA A 57 38.76 23.09 -9.32
N LYS A 58 39.67 24.05 -9.10
CA LYS A 58 39.33 25.46 -8.87
C LYS A 58 38.69 26.10 -10.11
N GLU A 59 39.20 25.80 -11.30
CA GLU A 59 38.68 26.34 -12.56
C GLU A 59 37.31 25.76 -12.86
N LEU A 60 37.16 24.45 -12.68
CA LEU A 60 35.90 23.73 -12.80
C LEU A 60 34.82 24.32 -11.89
N TYR A 61 35.14 24.55 -10.61
CA TYR A 61 34.21 25.20 -9.69
C TYR A 61 33.83 26.61 -10.18
N MET A 62 34.81 27.42 -10.58
CA MET A 62 34.54 28.79 -11.03
C MET A 62 33.70 28.87 -12.30
N CYS A 63 33.81 27.88 -13.21
CA CYS A 63 33.08 27.89 -14.46
C CYS A 63 31.68 27.25 -14.38
N THR A 64 31.47 26.29 -13.47
CA THR A 64 30.20 25.55 -13.38
C THR A 64 29.30 25.95 -12.20
N ARG A 65 29.79 26.68 -11.19
CA ARG A 65 29.01 27.02 -9.96
C ARG A 65 27.69 27.77 -10.16
N LYS A 66 27.42 28.30 -11.37
CA LYS A 66 26.18 29.02 -11.70
C LYS A 66 25.15 28.16 -12.44
N SER A 67 25.46 26.90 -12.73
CA SER A 67 24.53 26.00 -13.41
C SER A 67 23.27 25.73 -12.61
N ASN A 68 22.14 25.69 -13.29
CA ASN A 68 20.90 25.18 -12.72
C ASN A 68 20.80 23.68 -13.02
N VAL A 69 20.72 22.85 -11.96
CA VAL A 69 20.56 21.41 -12.08
C VAL A 69 19.18 21.04 -11.57
N THR A 70 18.38 20.38 -12.42
CA THR A 70 17.09 19.84 -12.05
C THR A 70 17.31 18.48 -11.40
N VAL A 71 16.77 18.33 -10.19
CA VAL A 71 16.92 17.13 -9.35
C VAL A 71 15.53 16.53 -9.11
N GLN A 72 15.38 15.24 -9.37
CA GLN A 72 14.10 14.53 -9.33
C GLN A 72 13.97 13.58 -8.15
N ASN A 73 15.08 13.05 -7.63
CA ASN A 73 15.07 12.02 -6.61
C ASN A 73 16.33 12.07 -5.73
N PHE A 74 16.36 11.20 -4.72
CA PHE A 74 17.43 11.15 -3.73
C PHE A 74 18.78 10.67 -4.30
N GLU A 75 18.74 9.67 -5.18
CA GLU A 75 19.92 9.11 -5.84
C GLU A 75 20.65 10.19 -6.67
N GLU A 76 19.90 11.08 -7.33
CA GLU A 76 20.44 12.21 -8.06
C GLU A 76 21.16 13.22 -7.14
N ILE A 77 20.59 13.53 -5.96
CA ILE A 77 21.25 14.40 -4.96
C ILE A 77 22.61 13.81 -4.58
N VAL A 78 22.62 12.53 -4.21
CA VAL A 78 23.84 11.83 -3.77
C VAL A 78 24.86 11.77 -4.91
N SER A 79 24.42 11.53 -6.14
CA SER A 79 25.27 11.48 -7.33
C SER A 79 25.93 12.82 -7.61
N ILE A 80 25.18 13.93 -7.54
CA ILE A 80 25.71 15.29 -7.71
C ILE A 80 26.75 15.59 -6.62
N LEU A 81 26.44 15.33 -5.35
CA LEU A 81 27.35 15.59 -4.24
C LEU A 81 28.65 14.79 -4.36
N LYS A 82 28.57 13.49 -4.70
CA LYS A 82 29.74 12.63 -4.95
C LYS A 82 30.58 13.16 -6.11
N CYS A 83 29.94 13.64 -7.17
CA CYS A 83 30.61 14.21 -8.33
C CYS A 83 31.36 15.49 -7.97
N ILE A 84 30.70 16.43 -7.28
CA ILE A 84 31.31 17.69 -6.82
C ILE A 84 32.47 17.40 -5.86
N LYS A 85 32.29 16.49 -4.88
CA LYS A 85 33.37 16.03 -4.00
C LYS A 85 34.58 15.58 -4.80
N LYS A 86 34.37 14.67 -5.77
CA LYS A 86 35.45 14.04 -6.53
C LYS A 86 36.23 15.02 -7.41
N TYR A 87 35.54 15.83 -8.21
CA TYR A 87 36.15 16.67 -9.24
C TYR A 87 36.47 18.08 -8.76
N MET A 88 35.75 18.61 -7.76
CA MET A 88 35.99 19.94 -7.20
C MET A 88 36.64 19.92 -5.79
N LYS A 89 36.90 18.74 -5.22
CA LYS A 89 37.59 18.54 -3.93
C LYS A 89 36.82 19.07 -2.70
N PHE A 90 35.49 19.07 -2.75
CA PHE A 90 34.63 19.43 -1.61
C PHE A 90 34.49 18.27 -0.62
N ASN A 91 35.57 17.97 0.11
CA ASN A 91 35.57 16.92 1.16
C ASN A 91 34.58 17.21 2.30
N THR A 92 34.13 18.46 2.44
CA THR A 92 33.06 18.85 3.37
C THR A 92 31.73 18.15 3.08
N PHE A 93 31.55 17.57 1.90
CA PHE A 93 30.34 16.82 1.55
C PHE A 93 30.33 15.39 2.08
N ASP A 94 31.41 14.89 2.67
CA ASP A 94 31.49 13.51 3.16
C ASP A 94 30.41 13.23 4.20
N GLY A 95 30.36 14.02 5.27
CA GLY A 95 29.33 13.88 6.30
C GLY A 95 27.91 14.12 5.76
N ILE A 96 27.73 14.97 4.73
CA ILE A 96 26.42 15.18 4.10
C ILE A 96 26.00 13.92 3.34
N ILE A 97 26.89 13.37 2.52
CA ILE A 97 26.65 12.14 1.75
C ILE A 97 26.35 10.98 2.72
N ASP A 98 27.11 10.84 3.80
CA ASP A 98 26.94 9.77 4.77
C ASP A 98 25.56 9.84 5.45
N ILE A 99 25.16 11.02 5.93
CA ILE A 99 23.84 11.21 6.54
C ILE A 99 22.72 10.97 5.51
N LEU A 100 22.89 11.45 4.28
CA LEU A 100 21.90 11.23 3.23
C LEU A 100 21.75 9.73 2.93
N SER A 101 22.85 9.01 2.69
CA SER A 101 22.81 7.57 2.42
C SER A 101 22.26 6.77 3.61
N GLN A 102 22.52 7.19 4.85
CA GLN A 102 21.88 6.60 6.03
C GLN A 102 20.36 6.80 6.01
N LYS A 103 19.89 8.02 5.74
CA LYS A 103 18.45 8.34 5.74
C LYS A 103 17.71 7.62 4.61
N GLU A 104 18.32 7.48 3.45
CA GLU A 104 17.78 6.68 2.35
C GLU A 104 17.55 5.23 2.75
N LYS A 105 18.54 4.62 3.43
CA LYS A 105 18.42 3.27 3.96
C LYS A 105 17.32 3.15 5.00
N GLU A 106 17.26 4.05 5.98
CA GLU A 106 16.22 4.07 7.01
C GLU A 106 14.81 4.16 6.42
N ILE A 107 14.62 4.99 5.37
CA ILE A 107 13.34 5.11 4.64
C ILE A 107 13.01 3.81 3.91
N SER A 108 13.99 3.19 3.25
CA SER A 108 13.82 1.92 2.55
C SER A 108 13.39 0.79 3.51
N ASP A 109 14.12 0.66 4.63
CA ASP A 109 13.84 -0.33 5.68
C ASP A 109 12.43 -0.12 6.26
N SER A 110 12.08 1.13 6.58
CA SER A 110 10.73 1.49 7.07
C SER A 110 9.63 1.15 6.06
N THR A 111 9.88 1.41 4.77
CA THR A 111 8.92 1.11 3.68
C THR A 111 8.68 -0.40 3.57
N GLN A 112 9.74 -1.20 3.72
CA GLN A 112 9.64 -2.66 3.71
C GLN A 112 8.85 -3.18 4.91
N GLU A 113 9.09 -2.65 6.12
CA GLU A 113 8.34 -3.01 7.32
C GLU A 113 6.85 -2.68 7.19
N ILE A 114 6.52 -1.49 6.68
CA ILE A 114 5.13 -1.08 6.42
C ILE A 114 4.45 -2.07 5.47
N LYS A 115 5.12 -2.48 4.39
CA LYS A 115 4.57 -3.45 3.43
C LYS A 115 4.31 -4.81 4.10
N GLN A 116 5.24 -5.29 4.91
CA GLN A 116 5.05 -6.55 5.66
C GLN A 116 3.88 -6.48 6.65
N LEU A 117 3.73 -5.36 7.35
CA LEU A 117 2.60 -5.14 8.26
C LEU A 117 1.27 -5.09 7.51
N GLN A 118 1.22 -4.45 6.35
CA GLN A 118 0.03 -4.43 5.49
C GLN A 118 -0.37 -5.83 5.02
N ASP A 119 0.60 -6.66 4.64
CA ASP A 119 0.33 -8.04 4.21
C ASP A 119 -0.17 -8.91 5.37
N LYS A 120 0.43 -8.78 6.56
CA LYS A 120 -0.05 -9.44 7.79
C LYS A 120 -1.48 -9.03 8.15
N LEU A 121 -1.80 -7.74 8.02
CA LEU A 121 -3.12 -7.20 8.32
C LEU A 121 -4.19 -7.75 7.36
N LYS A 122 -3.88 -7.84 6.06
CA LYS A 122 -4.76 -8.50 5.07
C LYS A 122 -4.98 -9.98 5.37
N ALA A 123 -3.92 -10.71 5.74
CA ALA A 123 -4.02 -12.12 6.10
C ALA A 123 -4.93 -12.32 7.33
N PHE A 124 -4.77 -11.49 8.36
CA PHE A 124 -5.59 -11.52 9.56
C PHE A 124 -7.08 -11.24 9.27
N GLN A 125 -7.37 -10.23 8.44
CA GLN A 125 -8.74 -9.92 8.01
C GLN A 125 -9.40 -11.09 7.26
N ASN A 126 -8.68 -11.73 6.35
CA ASN A 126 -9.20 -12.89 5.61
C ASN A 126 -9.48 -14.08 6.53
N GLN A 127 -8.60 -14.35 7.50
CA GLN A 127 -8.81 -15.41 8.48
C GLN A 127 -10.06 -15.15 9.35
N SER A 128 -10.23 -13.91 9.82
CA SER A 128 -11.40 -13.51 10.62
C SER A 128 -12.71 -13.64 9.82
N GLN A 129 -12.72 -13.32 8.53
CA GLN A 129 -13.90 -13.48 7.67
C GLN A 129 -14.25 -14.96 7.42
N ASN A 130 -13.25 -15.80 7.22
CA ASN A 130 -13.47 -17.23 6.98
C ASN A 130 -14.01 -17.92 8.23
N SER A 131 -13.46 -17.60 9.40
CA SER A 131 -13.91 -18.18 10.68
C SER A 131 -15.35 -17.73 11.04
N ALA A 132 -15.72 -16.48 10.74
CA ALA A 132 -17.09 -16.00 10.91
C ALA A 132 -18.09 -16.69 9.96
N LYS A 133 -17.68 -17.00 8.72
CA LYS A 133 -18.50 -17.75 7.75
C LYS A 133 -18.68 -19.21 8.15
N GLU A 134 -17.63 -19.88 8.61
CA GLU A 134 -17.71 -21.27 9.10
C GLU A 134 -18.63 -21.40 10.32
N THR A 135 -18.55 -20.45 11.26
CA THR A 135 -19.42 -20.45 12.45
C THR A 135 -20.90 -20.28 12.07
N THR A 136 -21.20 -19.38 11.13
CA THR A 136 -22.58 -19.16 10.65
C THR A 136 -23.12 -20.37 9.87
N ILE A 137 -22.30 -21.01 9.04
CA ILE A 137 -22.71 -22.19 8.25
C ILE A 137 -23.02 -23.38 9.18
N ASN A 138 -22.19 -23.63 10.19
CA ASN A 138 -22.41 -24.73 11.14
C ASN A 138 -23.66 -24.50 11.99
N GLN A 139 -23.86 -23.29 12.51
CA GLN A 139 -25.07 -22.93 13.26
C GLN A 139 -26.35 -23.05 12.41
N THR A 140 -26.30 -22.68 11.13
CA THR A 140 -27.47 -22.77 10.24
C THR A 140 -27.81 -24.23 9.89
N ASN A 141 -26.80 -25.10 9.72
CA ASN A 141 -27.00 -26.51 9.42
C ASN A 141 -27.53 -27.31 10.63
N GLU A 142 -27.02 -27.06 11.84
CA GLU A 142 -27.55 -27.68 13.06
C GLU A 142 -28.98 -27.22 13.36
N ASN A 143 -29.26 -25.92 13.25
CA ASN A 143 -30.61 -25.38 13.44
C ASN A 143 -31.61 -25.93 12.41
N ASN A 144 -31.21 -26.12 11.15
CA ASN A 144 -32.08 -26.72 10.13
C ASN A 144 -32.42 -28.19 10.42
N ASN A 145 -31.47 -28.98 10.91
CA ASN A 145 -31.73 -30.38 11.27
C ASN A 145 -32.62 -30.48 12.52
N GLN A 146 -32.40 -29.64 13.52
CA GLN A 146 -33.22 -29.59 14.73
C GLN A 146 -34.65 -29.08 14.43
N SER A 147 -34.76 -28.06 13.59
CA SER A 147 -36.04 -27.53 13.06
C SER A 147 -36.85 -28.63 12.36
N ARG A 148 -36.20 -29.45 11.52
CA ARG A 148 -36.88 -30.54 10.80
C ARG A 148 -37.47 -31.60 11.74
N GLY A 149 -36.75 -31.98 12.80
CA GLY A 149 -37.24 -32.93 13.81
C GLY A 149 -38.47 -32.40 14.55
N ILE A 150 -38.42 -31.13 14.96
CA ILE A 150 -39.54 -30.47 15.66
C ILE A 150 -40.76 -30.33 14.75
N ILE A 151 -40.57 -30.02 13.46
CA ILE A 151 -41.66 -29.95 12.48
C ILE A 151 -42.37 -31.31 12.33
N THR A 152 -41.62 -32.41 12.31
CA THR A 152 -42.19 -33.77 12.28
C THR A 152 -43.02 -34.04 13.54
N GLN A 153 -42.50 -33.69 14.72
CA GLN A 153 -43.24 -33.84 15.99
C GLN A 153 -44.54 -33.02 16.00
N ILE A 154 -44.54 -31.78 15.48
CA ILE A 154 -45.77 -30.97 15.36
C ILE A 154 -46.82 -31.70 14.51
N ALA A 155 -46.42 -32.31 13.39
CA ALA A 155 -47.33 -33.03 12.50
C ALA A 155 -47.92 -34.30 13.16
N GLU A 156 -47.11 -35.03 13.92
CA GLU A 156 -47.56 -36.19 14.70
C GLU A 156 -48.53 -35.77 15.82
N LEU A 157 -48.16 -34.74 16.58
CA LEU A 157 -48.98 -34.22 17.69
C LEU A 157 -50.30 -33.63 17.20
N LYS A 158 -50.33 -33.02 16.01
CA LYS A 158 -51.58 -32.56 15.39
C LYS A 158 -52.62 -33.68 15.26
N GLN A 159 -52.17 -34.90 14.96
CA GLN A 159 -53.04 -36.08 14.82
C GLN A 159 -53.32 -36.80 16.15
N SER A 160 -52.52 -36.53 17.19
CA SER A 160 -52.70 -37.12 18.52
C SER A 160 -53.90 -36.54 19.27
N ASN A 161 -54.62 -37.35 20.02
CA ASN A 161 -55.66 -36.89 20.96
C ASN A 161 -55.14 -36.74 22.40
N ASP A 162 -53.84 -36.94 22.61
CA ASP A 162 -53.19 -36.82 23.92
C ASP A 162 -52.89 -35.35 24.23
N PHE A 163 -53.75 -34.75 25.05
CA PHE A 163 -53.65 -33.37 25.48
C PHE A 163 -52.38 -33.10 26.31
N GLU A 164 -51.99 -34.03 27.17
CA GLU A 164 -50.89 -33.84 28.12
C GLU A 164 -49.55 -33.77 27.39
N ILE A 165 -49.36 -34.64 26.39
CA ILE A 165 -48.15 -34.64 25.56
C ILE A 165 -48.06 -33.35 24.71
N VAL A 166 -49.19 -32.86 24.18
CA VAL A 166 -49.21 -31.64 23.37
C VAL A 166 -48.81 -30.42 24.17
N TYR A 167 -49.35 -30.25 25.38
CA TYR A 167 -49.02 -29.09 26.22
C TYR A 167 -47.61 -29.17 26.79
N LYS A 168 -47.13 -30.37 27.14
CA LYS A 168 -45.72 -30.57 27.52
C LYS A 168 -44.77 -30.15 26.40
N PHE A 169 -45.07 -30.52 25.15
CA PHE A 169 -44.27 -30.12 24.00
C PHE A 169 -44.24 -28.59 23.80
N LEU A 170 -45.39 -27.91 23.95
CA LEU A 170 -45.44 -26.46 23.88
C LEU A 170 -44.65 -25.80 25.02
N ASP A 171 -44.70 -26.35 26.22
CA ASP A 171 -43.91 -25.85 27.36
C ASP A 171 -42.41 -25.98 27.09
N GLU A 172 -41.96 -27.13 26.57
CA GLU A 172 -40.56 -27.35 26.18
C GLU A 172 -40.08 -26.38 25.08
N LEU A 173 -40.94 -26.04 24.12
CA LEU A 173 -40.62 -25.04 23.09
C LEU A 173 -40.48 -23.63 23.68
N SER A 174 -41.31 -23.32 24.68
CA SER A 174 -41.29 -22.04 25.41
C SER A 174 -40.02 -21.91 26.25
N GLU A 175 -39.68 -22.93 27.05
CA GLU A 175 -38.48 -22.96 27.89
C GLU A 175 -37.19 -22.81 27.07
N LYS A 176 -37.15 -23.40 25.88
CA LYS A 176 -36.00 -23.32 24.95
C LYS A 176 -35.94 -22.00 24.17
N GLY A 177 -36.93 -21.11 24.33
CA GLY A 177 -37.01 -19.85 23.57
C GLY A 177 -37.19 -20.04 22.07
N ASN A 178 -37.72 -21.18 21.61
CA ASN A 178 -37.86 -21.50 20.19
C ASN A 178 -39.13 -20.87 19.59
N HIS A 179 -39.11 -19.53 19.49
CA HIS A 179 -40.25 -18.74 19.07
C HIS A 179 -40.78 -19.08 17.67
N GLU A 180 -39.89 -19.51 16.75
CA GLU A 180 -40.27 -19.90 15.39
C GLU A 180 -41.12 -21.18 15.40
N MET A 181 -40.65 -22.24 16.09
CA MET A 181 -41.40 -23.49 16.18
C MET A 181 -42.67 -23.36 17.04
N MET A 182 -42.63 -22.49 18.06
CA MET A 182 -43.81 -22.12 18.83
C MET A 182 -44.89 -21.50 17.93
N SER A 183 -44.52 -20.50 17.11
CA SER A 183 -45.45 -19.87 16.16
C SER A 183 -46.04 -20.89 15.18
N LYS A 184 -45.24 -21.84 14.69
CA LYS A 184 -45.70 -22.89 13.79
C LYS A 184 -46.66 -23.87 14.48
N SER A 185 -46.36 -24.29 15.70
CA SER A 185 -47.22 -25.15 16.51
C SER A 185 -48.59 -24.50 16.75
N CYS A 186 -48.60 -23.20 17.01
CA CYS A 186 -49.84 -22.43 17.16
C CYS A 186 -50.66 -22.39 15.85
N LYS A 187 -50.01 -22.14 14.70
CA LYS A 187 -50.67 -22.14 13.38
C LYS A 187 -51.27 -23.50 13.00
N GLU A 188 -50.65 -24.59 13.43
CA GLU A 188 -51.14 -25.95 13.21
C GLU A 188 -52.27 -26.36 14.17
N GLY A 189 -52.67 -25.47 15.09
CA GLY A 189 -53.82 -25.65 15.98
C GLY A 189 -53.54 -26.52 17.21
N LEU A 190 -52.27 -26.75 17.59
CA LEU A 190 -51.94 -27.58 18.76
C LEU A 190 -52.50 -26.99 20.06
N TRP A 191 -52.51 -25.66 20.18
CA TRP A 191 -53.06 -24.94 21.33
C TRP A 191 -54.58 -25.10 21.49
N GLU A 192 -55.29 -25.50 20.44
CA GLU A 192 -56.75 -25.67 20.45
C GLU A 192 -57.19 -27.04 20.97
N LYS A 193 -56.25 -27.96 21.22
CA LYS A 193 -56.59 -29.28 21.76
C LYS A 193 -57.13 -29.14 23.18
N LEU A 194 -58.27 -29.75 23.44
CA LEU A 194 -58.93 -29.81 24.74
C LEU A 194 -58.96 -31.25 25.22
N THR A 195 -58.86 -31.46 26.53
CA THR A 195 -59.11 -32.77 27.14
C THR A 195 -60.50 -33.26 26.74
N PRO A 196 -60.65 -34.50 26.23
CA PRO A 196 -61.97 -35.06 25.95
C PRO A 196 -62.83 -35.00 27.22
N LYS A 197 -64.02 -34.42 27.12
CA LYS A 197 -64.98 -34.42 28.22
C LYS A 197 -65.29 -35.89 28.56
N LYS A 198 -64.96 -36.32 29.79
CA LYS A 198 -65.47 -37.60 30.31
C LYS A 198 -66.98 -37.51 30.31
N SER A 199 -67.63 -38.27 29.42
CA SER A 199 -69.07 -38.51 29.50
C SER A 199 -69.35 -39.20 30.82
N ILE A 200 -70.06 -38.52 31.72
CA ILE A 200 -70.65 -39.08 32.95
C ILE A 200 -71.92 -39.82 32.54
#